data_AF-A0A920FBP9-F1
#
_entry.id   AF-A0A920FBP9-F1
#
_cell.length_a   1.000
_cell.length_b   1.000
_cell.length_c   1.000
_cell.angle_alpha   90.00
_cell.angle_beta   90.00
_cell.angle_gamma   90.00
#
_symmetry.space_group_name_H-M   'P 1'
#
loop_
_entity.id
_entity.type
_entity.pdbx_description
1 polymer ?
#
loop_
_entity_poly.entity_id
_entity_poly.type
_entity_poly.pdbx_seq_one_letter_code
_entity_poly.pdbx_strand_id
1 'polypeptide(L)'
;MTVLFCGQATGEPTTLTEKLVEQRKAIGPTEVFLGLTLSDTFDAEHADFLTFNSFGPMGNSKKLSDAGVLNITPIHFGLISQYIIEETLKCDVAFVLLSPRGPNGKHSFGVINDYIRAAIDKARIVIGEINDQVPWVYSEVIPN
;
A
#
# COMPACT_ATOMS: atom_id res chain seq x y z
N MET A 1 1.41 -9.69 -14.61
CA MET A 1 2.07 -8.76 -13.67
C MET A 1 1.16 -8.63 -12.47
N THR A 2 1.70 -8.77 -11.25
CA THR A 2 0.93 -8.66 -10.00
C THR A 2 0.78 -7.18 -9.64
N VAL A 3 -0.41 -6.72 -9.26
CA VAL A 3 -0.62 -5.35 -8.76
C VAL A 3 -0.81 -5.32 -7.26
N LEU A 4 0.06 -4.62 -6.55
CA LEU A 4 0.09 -4.50 -5.11
C LEU A 4 -0.30 -3.09 -4.67
N PHE A 5 -1.27 -3.00 -3.75
CA PHE A 5 -1.60 -1.77 -3.05
C PHE A 5 -0.97 -1.77 -1.67
N CYS A 6 -0.31 -0.67 -1.31
CA CYS A 6 0.32 -0.48 -0.03
C CYS A 6 -0.41 0.61 0.77
N GLY A 7 -0.53 0.44 2.08
CA GLY A 7 -0.91 1.53 2.97
C GLY A 7 0.05 2.72 2.79
N GLN A 8 -0.49 3.94 2.87
CA GLN A 8 0.28 5.18 2.70
C GLN A 8 0.54 5.88 4.03
N ALA A 9 1.42 6.87 4.01
CA ALA A 9 1.84 7.68 5.14
C ALA A 9 2.29 6.80 6.30
N THR A 10 1.73 6.99 7.49
CA THR A 10 1.99 6.16 8.68
C THR A 10 1.34 4.78 8.62
N GLY A 11 0.69 4.44 7.50
CA GLY A 11 0.04 3.16 7.23
C GLY A 11 0.87 2.19 6.41
N GLU A 12 2.05 2.60 5.97
CA GLU A 12 2.97 1.71 5.27
C GLU A 12 3.47 0.62 6.24
N PRO A 13 3.27 -0.67 5.93
CA PRO A 13 3.90 -1.77 6.66
C PRO A 13 5.34 -1.91 6.19
N THR A 14 6.25 -1.15 6.82
CA THR A 14 7.64 -1.01 6.36
C THR A 14 8.40 -2.32 6.35
N THR A 15 8.14 -3.22 7.30
CA THR A 15 8.79 -4.54 7.30
C THR A 15 8.39 -5.34 6.06
N LEU A 16 7.12 -5.26 5.65
CA LEU A 16 6.64 -5.92 4.43
C LEU A 16 7.18 -5.27 3.15
N THR A 17 7.22 -3.94 3.08
CA THR A 17 7.73 -3.24 1.89
C THR A 17 9.24 -3.45 1.71
N GLU A 18 10.02 -3.47 2.80
CA GLU A 18 11.44 -3.82 2.79
C GLU A 18 11.65 -5.25 2.29
N LYS A 19 10.86 -6.21 2.80
CA LYS A 19 10.94 -7.61 2.36
C LYS A 19 10.54 -7.79 0.89
N LEU A 20 9.57 -7.02 0.40
CA LEU A 20 9.23 -7.00 -1.03
C LEU A 20 10.44 -6.55 -1.87
N VAL A 21 11.11 -5.47 -1.46
CA VAL A 21 12.30 -4.95 -2.14
C VAL A 21 13.46 -5.96 -2.13
N GLU A 22 13.73 -6.59 -0.98
CA GLU A 22 14.76 -7.63 -0.83
C GLU A 22 14.48 -8.83 -1.76
N GLN A 23 13.21 -9.24 -1.86
CA GLN A 23 12.79 -10.46 -2.57
C GLN A 23 12.33 -10.21 -4.01
N ARG A 24 12.29 -8.96 -4.48
CA ARG A 24 11.68 -8.56 -5.76
C ARG A 24 12.12 -9.39 -6.97
N LYS A 25 13.39 -9.81 -7.00
CA LYS A 25 13.96 -10.63 -8.09
C LYS A 25 13.37 -12.04 -8.11
N ALA A 26 13.13 -12.62 -6.94
CA ALA A 26 12.55 -13.94 -6.78
C ALA A 26 11.03 -13.93 -6.98
N ILE A 27 10.36 -12.85 -6.56
CA ILE A 27 8.92 -12.64 -6.75
C ILE A 27 8.60 -12.39 -8.24
N GLY A 28 9.46 -11.64 -8.91
CA GLY A 28 9.30 -11.24 -10.31
C GLY A 28 8.52 -9.93 -10.49
N PRO A 29 8.17 -9.58 -11.74
CA PRO A 29 7.58 -8.30 -12.09
C PRO A 29 6.32 -7.97 -11.27
N THR A 30 6.40 -6.90 -10.49
CA THR A 30 5.33 -6.46 -9.57
C THR A 30 5.10 -4.97 -9.74
N GLU A 31 3.84 -4.59 -9.92
CA GLU A 31 3.42 -3.20 -9.87
C GLU A 31 3.05 -2.82 -8.44
N VAL A 32 3.56 -1.68 -7.97
CA VAL A 32 3.27 -1.15 -6.63
C VAL A 32 2.57 0.18 -6.78
N PHE A 33 1.32 0.25 -6.32
CA PHE A 33 0.57 1.49 -6.22
C PHE A 33 0.92 2.19 -4.90
N LEU A 34 1.50 3.39 -5.01
CA LEU A 34 1.98 4.20 -3.89
C LEU A 34 1.05 5.41 -3.67
N GLY A 35 0.81 5.71 -2.40
CA GLY A 35 0.29 7.01 -1.96
C GLY A 35 1.40 7.90 -1.40
N LEU A 36 1.07 8.70 -0.39
CA LEU A 36 2.10 9.45 0.36
C LEU A 36 3.13 8.46 0.94
N THR A 37 4.38 8.55 0.51
CA THR A 37 5.45 7.66 1.01
C THR A 37 6.33 8.44 1.97
N LEU A 38 6.48 7.97 3.21
CA LEU A 38 7.33 8.61 4.22
C LEU A 38 8.60 7.80 4.51
N SER A 39 8.62 6.52 4.16
CA SER A 39 9.79 5.65 4.29
C SER A 39 10.82 5.94 3.19
N ASP A 40 12.01 5.35 3.33
CA ASP A 40 13.04 5.34 2.29
C ASP A 40 13.07 4.03 1.49
N THR A 41 12.13 3.11 1.73
CA THR A 41 12.14 1.72 1.25
C THR A 41 12.32 1.57 -0.26
N PHE A 42 11.72 2.45 -1.06
CA PHE A 42 11.70 2.33 -2.52
C PHE A 42 12.71 3.28 -3.15
N ASP A 43 13.70 2.76 -3.88
CA ASP A 43 14.68 3.52 -4.66
C ASP A 43 14.59 3.19 -6.15
N ALA A 44 15.18 4.07 -6.98
CA ALA A 44 15.11 3.95 -8.43
C ALA A 44 15.74 2.64 -8.95
N GLU A 45 16.73 2.10 -8.26
CA GLU A 45 17.35 0.81 -8.63
C GLU A 45 16.40 -0.39 -8.46
N HIS A 46 15.33 -0.24 -7.67
CA HIS A 46 14.31 -1.28 -7.49
C HIS A 46 13.36 -1.36 -8.70
N ALA A 47 13.45 -0.42 -9.63
CA ALA A 47 12.71 -0.43 -10.89
C ALA A 47 13.18 -1.51 -11.88
N ASP A 48 14.15 -2.35 -11.49
CA ASP A 48 14.57 -3.55 -12.21
C ASP A 48 13.50 -4.65 -12.21
N PHE A 49 12.67 -4.72 -11.17
CA PHE A 49 11.54 -5.67 -11.05
C PHE A 49 10.24 -5.05 -10.52
N LEU A 50 10.30 -3.84 -9.97
CA LEU A 50 9.12 -3.12 -9.50
C LEU A 50 8.71 -2.03 -10.50
N THR A 51 7.43 -1.96 -10.82
CA THR A 51 6.86 -0.81 -11.54
C THR A 51 6.11 0.05 -10.54
N PHE A 52 6.51 1.31 -10.38
CA PHE A 52 5.85 2.21 -9.44
C PHE A 52 4.75 3.00 -10.14
N ASN A 53 3.54 2.95 -9.58
CA ASN A 53 2.41 3.80 -9.99
C ASN A 53 1.94 4.62 -8.79
N SER A 54 1.49 5.85 -9.02
CA SER A 54 0.95 6.71 -7.97
C SER A 54 -0.04 7.72 -8.54
N PHE A 55 -0.89 8.29 -7.70
CA PHE A 55 -1.71 9.46 -8.04
C PHE A 55 -0.97 10.79 -7.86
N GLY A 56 0.28 10.76 -7.39
CA GLY A 56 1.16 11.92 -7.31
C GLY A 56 2.50 11.64 -6.61
N PRO A 57 3.59 12.34 -6.97
CA PRO A 57 4.87 12.19 -6.29
C PRO A 57 4.84 12.91 -4.92
N MET A 58 4.41 12.20 -3.89
CA MET A 58 4.26 12.76 -2.54
C MET A 58 5.25 12.14 -1.56
N GLY A 59 5.87 12.99 -0.75
CA GLY A 59 6.91 12.59 0.19
C GLY A 59 8.13 12.02 -0.53
N ASN A 60 8.66 10.92 -0.02
CA ASN A 60 9.88 10.31 -0.52
C ASN A 60 9.71 9.64 -1.89
N SER A 61 8.48 9.36 -2.34
CA SER A 61 8.25 8.88 -3.71
C SER A 61 8.64 9.89 -4.80
N LYS A 62 8.86 11.17 -4.45
CA LYS A 62 9.40 12.19 -5.36
C LYS A 62 10.72 11.77 -6.00
N LYS A 63 11.60 11.07 -5.26
CA LYS A 63 12.89 10.61 -5.81
C LYS A 63 12.72 9.64 -7.00
N LEU A 64 11.66 8.83 -6.97
CA LEU A 64 11.30 7.93 -8.08
C LEU A 64 10.81 8.70 -9.30
N SER A 65 10.03 9.77 -9.08
CA SER A 65 9.59 10.68 -10.16
C SER A 65 10.77 11.42 -10.79
N ASP A 66 11.69 11.94 -9.97
CA ASP A 66 12.86 12.68 -10.45
C ASP A 66 13.81 11.77 -11.24
N ALA A 67 13.87 10.48 -10.90
CA ALA A 67 14.59 9.46 -11.64
C ALA A 67 13.83 8.93 -12.89
N GLY A 68 12.59 9.38 -13.13
CA GLY A 68 11.79 8.97 -14.29
C GLY A 68 11.21 7.56 -14.22
N VAL A 69 11.13 6.96 -13.03
CA VAL A 69 10.65 5.56 -12.84
C VAL A 69 9.32 5.47 -12.08
N LEU A 70 8.65 6.61 -11.82
CA LEU A 70 7.31 6.66 -11.24
C LEU A 70 6.28 7.04 -12.31
N ASN A 71 5.34 6.13 -12.57
CA ASN A 71 4.18 6.41 -13.40
C ASN A 71 3.12 7.17 -12.59
N ILE A 72 2.52 8.19 -13.19
CA ILE A 72 1.48 9.00 -12.55
C ILE A 72 0.12 8.72 -13.21
N THR A 73 -0.83 8.23 -12.41
CA THR A 73 -2.24 8.13 -12.78
C THR A 73 -2.95 9.41 -12.34
N PRO A 74 -3.41 10.28 -13.26
CA PRO A 74 -4.09 11.52 -12.89
C PRO A 74 -5.52 11.22 -12.40
N ILE A 75 -5.66 10.93 -11.11
CA ILE A 75 -6.93 10.61 -10.46
C ILE A 75 -7.12 11.46 -9.19
N HIS A 76 -8.34 11.92 -8.97
CA HIS A 76 -8.69 12.58 -7.72
C HIS A 76 -8.65 11.56 -6.56
N PHE A 77 -7.99 11.89 -5.46
CA PHE A 77 -7.80 10.98 -4.32
C PHE A 77 -9.11 10.33 -3.84
N GLY A 78 -10.18 11.11 -3.72
CA GLY A 78 -11.50 10.62 -3.29
C GLY A 78 -12.17 9.64 -4.26
N LEU A 79 -11.64 9.45 -5.47
CA LEU A 79 -12.15 8.49 -6.46
C LEU A 79 -11.33 7.19 -6.50
N ILE A 80 -10.17 7.12 -5.85
CA ILE A 80 -9.31 5.93 -5.89
C ILE A 80 -10.07 4.69 -5.40
N SER A 81 -10.78 4.79 -4.27
CA SER A 81 -11.58 3.68 -3.74
C SER A 81 -12.63 3.20 -4.74
N GLN A 82 -13.32 4.12 -5.43
CA GLN A 82 -14.30 3.77 -6.45
C GLN A 82 -13.63 3.06 -7.64
N TYR A 83 -12.47 3.54 -8.08
CA TYR A 83 -11.75 2.94 -9.21
C TYR A 83 -11.21 1.55 -8.87
N ILE A 84 -10.85 1.29 -7.62
CA ILE A 84 -10.52 -0.06 -7.14
C ILE A 84 -11.78 -0.94 -7.15
N ILE A 85 -12.91 -0.41 -6.66
CA ILE A 85 -14.19 -1.16 -6.60
C ILE A 85 -14.67 -1.56 -8.01
N GLU A 86 -14.53 -0.66 -8.97
CA GLU A 86 -14.87 -0.85 -10.39
C GLU A 86 -13.79 -1.61 -11.17
N GLU A 87 -12.68 -1.99 -10.51
CA GLU A 87 -11.53 -2.68 -11.10
C GLU A 87 -10.82 -1.93 -12.24
N THR A 88 -11.10 -0.63 -12.41
CA THR A 88 -10.32 0.29 -13.25
C THR A 88 -8.89 0.42 -12.72
N LEU A 89 -8.73 0.38 -11.39
CA LEU A 89 -7.45 0.17 -10.71
C LEU A 89 -7.46 -1.23 -10.09
N LYS A 90 -6.82 -2.19 -10.76
CA LYS A 90 -6.80 -3.58 -10.31
C LYS A 90 -5.95 -3.74 -9.06
N CYS A 91 -6.45 -4.44 -8.04
CA CYS A 91 -5.70 -4.82 -6.84
C CYS A 91 -5.61 -6.35 -6.76
N ASP A 92 -4.42 -6.94 -6.92
CA ASP A 92 -4.20 -8.38 -6.72
C ASP A 92 -3.81 -8.71 -5.28
N VAL A 93 -2.99 -7.85 -4.66
CA VAL A 93 -2.43 -8.00 -3.31
C VAL A 93 -2.55 -6.69 -2.53
N ALA A 94 -2.93 -6.74 -1.26
CA ALA A 94 -2.93 -5.59 -0.36
C ALA A 94 -1.97 -5.79 0.82
N PHE A 95 -1.09 -4.83 1.04
CA PHE A 95 -0.21 -4.74 2.21
C PHE A 95 -0.80 -3.74 3.21
N VAL A 96 -1.04 -4.19 4.44
CA VAL A 96 -1.74 -3.40 5.46
C VAL A 96 -0.99 -3.42 6.78
N LEU A 97 -0.89 -2.25 7.43
CA LEU A 97 -0.38 -2.12 8.78
C LEU A 97 -1.55 -2.18 9.79
N LEU A 98 -1.39 -2.98 10.84
CA LEU A 98 -2.45 -3.31 11.79
C LEU A 98 -1.98 -3.19 13.24
N SER A 99 -2.89 -2.78 14.12
CA SER A 99 -2.69 -2.87 15.57
C SER A 99 -2.84 -4.30 16.10
N PRO A 100 -2.42 -4.59 17.34
CA PRO A 100 -2.85 -5.79 18.04
C PRO A 100 -4.38 -5.84 18.16
N ARG A 101 -4.92 -7.03 18.45
CA ARG A 101 -6.38 -7.18 18.66
C ARG A 101 -6.84 -6.32 19.84
N GLY A 102 -7.81 -5.46 19.59
CA GLY A 102 -8.45 -4.66 20.62
C GLY A 102 -9.52 -5.41 21.40
N PRO A 103 -10.31 -4.71 22.25
CA PRO A 103 -11.32 -5.32 23.11
C PRO A 103 -12.40 -6.14 22.39
N ASN A 104 -12.67 -5.83 21.12
CA ASN A 104 -13.63 -6.56 20.28
C ASN A 104 -13.02 -7.80 19.59
N GLY A 105 -11.78 -8.16 19.91
CA GLY A 105 -11.06 -9.28 19.30
C GLY A 105 -10.59 -9.04 17.87
N LYS A 106 -10.73 -7.81 17.34
CA LYS A 106 -10.32 -7.45 15.97
C LYS A 106 -9.13 -6.50 15.99
N HIS A 107 -8.31 -6.58 14.94
CA HIS A 107 -7.28 -5.59 14.65
C HIS A 107 -7.92 -4.27 14.18
N SER A 108 -7.15 -3.18 14.21
CA SER A 108 -7.54 -1.87 13.66
C SER A 108 -6.45 -1.39 12.70
N PHE A 109 -6.81 -0.58 11.70
CA PHE A 109 -5.88 0.12 10.83
C PHE A 109 -5.23 1.34 11.52
N GLY A 110 -5.58 1.60 12.79
CA GLY A 110 -5.10 2.75 13.53
C GLY A 110 -5.51 4.06 12.87
N VAL A 111 -4.53 4.89 12.53
CA VAL A 111 -4.77 6.23 11.98
C VAL A 111 -5.13 6.24 10.48
N ILE A 112 -5.27 5.06 9.86
CA ILE A 112 -5.49 4.92 8.43
C ILE A 112 -6.94 4.57 8.15
N ASN A 113 -7.58 5.38 7.31
CA ASN A 113 -8.93 5.16 6.83
C ASN A 113 -9.09 5.79 5.43
N ASP A 114 -8.49 5.14 4.44
CA ASP A 114 -8.42 5.62 3.06
C ASP A 114 -8.82 4.53 2.05
N TYR A 115 -8.24 4.55 0.85
CA TYR A 115 -8.50 3.55 -0.19
C TYR A 115 -8.09 2.13 0.20
N ILE A 116 -7.29 1.95 1.27
CA ILE A 116 -6.81 0.62 1.66
C ILE A 116 -7.96 -0.34 1.95
N ARG A 117 -9.11 0.17 2.42
CA ARG A 117 -10.30 -0.67 2.60
C ARG A 117 -10.77 -1.29 1.29
N ALA A 118 -10.94 -0.47 0.25
CA ALA A 118 -11.33 -0.94 -1.07
C ALA A 118 -10.29 -1.92 -1.64
N ALA A 119 -9.00 -1.68 -1.39
CA ALA A 119 -7.93 -2.58 -1.79
C ALA A 119 -8.04 -3.96 -1.10
N ILE A 120 -8.35 -4.00 0.20
CA ILE A 120 -8.56 -5.25 0.96
C ILE A 120 -9.75 -6.03 0.42
N ASP A 121 -10.88 -5.35 0.18
CA ASP A 121 -12.11 -6.00 -0.28
C ASP A 121 -11.98 -6.59 -1.69
N LYS A 122 -11.03 -6.08 -2.50
CA LYS A 122 -10.76 -6.54 -3.87
C LYS A 122 -9.55 -7.45 -4.02
N ALA A 123 -8.56 -7.34 -3.15
CA ALA A 123 -7.35 -8.14 -3.23
C ALA A 123 -7.67 -9.63 -3.07
N ARG A 124 -7.00 -10.47 -3.86
CA ARG A 124 -7.07 -11.93 -3.67
C ARG A 124 -6.29 -12.36 -2.43
N ILE A 125 -5.23 -11.62 -2.10
CA ILE A 125 -4.35 -11.88 -0.97
C ILE A 125 -4.15 -10.58 -0.20
N VAL A 126 -4.39 -10.64 1.12
CA VAL A 126 -4.13 -9.54 2.05
C VAL A 126 -3.04 -9.99 3.00
N ILE A 127 -1.96 -9.22 3.12
CA ILE A 127 -0.85 -9.49 4.03
C ILE A 127 -0.79 -8.34 5.05
N GLY A 128 -0.99 -8.69 6.31
CA GLY A 128 -1.00 -7.74 7.42
C GLY A 128 0.28 -7.78 8.23
N GLU A 129 0.86 -6.61 8.50
CA GLU A 129 1.92 -6.42 9.50
C GLU A 129 1.27 -5.98 10.81
N ILE A 130 1.43 -6.79 11.88
CA ILE A 130 0.93 -6.43 13.20
C ILE A 130 2.05 -5.69 13.95
N ASN A 131 1.78 -4.44 14.32
CA ASN A 131 2.70 -3.57 15.04
C ASN A 131 2.04 -3.05 16.32
N ASP A 132 2.68 -3.30 17.47
CA ASP A 132 2.17 -2.95 18.81
C ASP A 132 2.16 -1.44 19.11
N GLN A 133 2.81 -0.64 18.27
CA GLN A 133 2.78 0.83 18.32
C GLN A 133 1.61 1.43 17.53
N VAL A 134 0.93 0.65 16.70
CA VAL A 134 -0.27 1.12 15.98
C VAL A 134 -1.42 1.18 16.97
N PRO A 135 -2.04 2.35 17.19
CA PRO A 135 -3.13 2.46 18.15
C PRO A 135 -4.34 1.67 17.65
N TRP A 136 -5.01 0.99 18.56
CA TRP A 136 -6.34 0.49 18.26
C TRP A 136 -7.35 1.64 18.37
N VAL A 137 -8.10 1.91 17.31
CA VAL A 137 -9.12 2.96 17.28
C VAL A 137 -10.48 2.42 16.83
N TYR A 138 -11.54 3.13 17.21
CA TYR A 138 -12.88 2.91 16.66
C TYR A 138 -12.93 3.45 15.23
N SER A 139 -12.84 2.55 14.25
CA SER A 139 -12.88 2.87 12.82
C SER A 139 -13.71 1.85 12.06
N GLU A 140 -13.69 1.97 10.73
CA GLU A 140 -14.22 0.94 9.85
C GLU A 140 -13.66 -0.45 10.21
N VAL A 141 -14.54 -1.45 10.18
CA VAL A 141 -14.26 -2.79 10.72
C VAL A 141 -13.57 -3.66 9.68
N ILE A 142 -12.47 -4.30 10.04
CA ILE A 142 -11.79 -5.28 9.18
C ILE A 142 -12.76 -6.46 8.91
N PRO A 143 -12.98 -6.83 7.62
CA PRO A 143 -13.75 -8.01 7.25
C PRO A 143 -13.23 -9.27 7.97
N ASN A 144 -14.12 -10.25 8.18
CA ASN A 144 -13.75 -11.54 8.78
C ASN A 144 -13.08 -12.45 7.75
#